data_AF-A0A023GJQ7-F1
#
_entry.id   AF-A0A023GJQ7-F1
#
_cell.length_a   1.000
_cell.length_b   1.000
_cell.length_c   1.000
_cell.angle_alpha   90.00
_cell.angle_beta   90.00
_cell.angle_gamma   90.00
#
_symmetry.space_group_name_H-M   'P 1'
#
loop_
_entity.id
_entity.type
_entity.pdbx_description
1 polymer ?
#
loop_
_entity_poly.entity_id
_entity_poly.type
_entity_poly.pdbx_seq_one_letter_code
_entity_poly.pdbx_strand_id
1 'polypeptide(L)'
;MCSNSCDCDELTEPELIANGNADVIATNNICKTCGESAHLVLRKKDPYCKTCFVANCTHKFRSTLGKSKLIKPRDKVLVAFSGGPSSAAMLQLLRDGFSEDAHKRLLFEPSLVYVEESSVLNTHNSEVALRESTNLMKESGFSYYTCPLHMVYSTERLKLNASSHSTEVTDAETSQSAFTTAYQAFRTLTDRESFYKLTIRRLLLKLAKDNGFVKVFTAETGTLLAATLLSTIALGRGAQLRAEAGFLDDRDPEVLLLRPMREFTSKEVALFNVHRSVPFRVQTQPSTALEARASISRLTGNFVNGLQEDFPATVSTVWRTGDKIGSRPCARGASNTCRLCLSSLDTVDVAPCSAVAALQLTRDVSRLQVENAETASEIARGSGDVSLLFCYACQALVTQGDSTALSLLCDVTGMS
;
A
#
# COMPACT_ATOMS: atom_id res chain seq x y z
N MET A 1 -20.56 -9.71 -31.24
CA MET A 1 -19.45 -9.29 -32.12
C MET A 1 -19.53 -7.78 -32.21
N CYS A 2 -18.75 -7.06 -31.43
CA CYS A 2 -18.74 -5.60 -31.43
C CYS A 2 -17.40 -5.16 -31.99
N SER A 3 -17.44 -4.62 -33.19
CA SER A 3 -16.31 -4.20 -33.99
C SER A 3 -15.65 -2.95 -33.40
N ASN A 4 -14.32 -2.99 -33.35
CA ASN A 4 -13.45 -1.83 -33.17
C ASN A 4 -13.57 -0.90 -34.38
N SER A 5 -13.74 0.40 -34.13
CA SER A 5 -13.25 1.44 -35.04
C SER A 5 -12.61 2.51 -34.18
N CYS A 6 -11.28 2.49 -34.21
CA CYS A 6 -10.37 3.42 -33.57
C CYS A 6 -10.02 4.49 -34.59
N ASP A 7 -10.48 5.72 -34.37
CA ASP A 7 -9.92 6.90 -35.02
C ASP A 7 -8.93 7.54 -34.03
N CYS A 8 -7.67 7.53 -34.43
CA CYS A 8 -6.57 8.20 -33.76
C CYS A 8 -6.34 9.53 -34.49
N ASP A 9 -6.68 10.65 -33.86
CA ASP A 9 -6.16 11.95 -34.28
C ASP A 9 -4.99 12.35 -33.37
N GLU A 10 -3.87 12.65 -34.05
CA GLU A 10 -2.63 13.18 -33.51
C GLU A 10 -2.87 14.51 -32.78
N LEU A 11 -2.39 14.63 -31.54
CA LEU A 11 -2.14 15.92 -30.92
C LEU A 11 -0.76 15.94 -30.26
N THR A 12 0.02 16.88 -30.77
CA THR A 12 1.35 17.38 -30.42
C THR A 12 1.54 17.76 -28.94
N GLU A 13 2.76 17.48 -28.45
CA GLU A 13 3.52 17.98 -27.30
C GLU A 13 2.82 18.34 -25.96
N PRO A 14 3.30 17.81 -24.80
CA PRO A 14 2.73 18.13 -23.49
C PRO A 14 3.34 19.41 -22.90
N GLU A 15 2.60 20.51 -22.97
CA GLU A 15 2.81 21.65 -22.07
C GLU A 15 2.38 21.25 -20.64
N LEU A 16 3.37 21.08 -19.76
CA LEU A 16 3.21 20.93 -18.31
C LEU A 16 2.74 22.26 -17.70
N ILE A 17 1.44 22.53 -17.80
CA ILE A 17 0.80 23.61 -17.05
C ILE A 17 0.30 23.05 -15.72
N ALA A 18 0.82 23.64 -14.65
CA ALA A 18 0.32 23.56 -13.29
C ALA A 18 -1.13 24.08 -13.21
N ASN A 19 -2.11 23.21 -13.49
CA ASN A 19 -3.52 23.51 -13.23
C ASN A 19 -4.04 22.61 -12.11
N GLY A 20 -3.72 23.02 -10.88
CA GLY A 20 -4.58 22.70 -9.74
C GLY A 20 -5.89 23.44 -9.91
N ASN A 21 -6.87 22.81 -10.58
CA ASN A 21 -8.27 23.22 -10.46
C ASN A 21 -8.72 22.91 -9.03
N ALA A 22 -8.38 23.82 -8.12
CA ALA A 22 -9.26 24.11 -7.02
C ALA A 22 -10.59 24.52 -7.66
N ASP A 23 -11.67 23.81 -7.35
CA ASP A 23 -13.02 24.29 -7.60
C ASP A 23 -13.18 25.61 -6.82
N VAL A 24 -12.74 26.72 -7.42
CA VAL A 24 -13.01 28.07 -6.97
C VAL A 24 -14.47 28.31 -7.31
N ILE A 25 -15.38 28.03 -6.38
CA ILE A 25 -16.81 28.31 -6.56
C ILE A 25 -17.39 29.06 -5.35
N ALA A 26 -17.86 30.27 -5.70
CA ALA A 26 -18.84 31.16 -5.07
C ALA A 26 -18.46 31.83 -3.73
N THR A 27 -18.24 33.14 -3.84
CA THR A 27 -17.98 34.16 -2.82
C THR A 27 -19.10 34.36 -1.77
N ASN A 28 -20.00 33.40 -1.57
CA ASN A 28 -21.12 33.54 -0.64
C ASN A 28 -21.48 32.27 0.14
N ASN A 29 -20.59 31.28 0.19
CA ASN A 29 -20.82 30.08 0.98
C ASN A 29 -20.43 30.30 2.45
N ILE A 30 -21.30 29.85 3.36
CA ILE A 30 -21.09 29.92 4.81
C ILE A 30 -20.57 28.57 5.31
N CYS A 31 -19.58 28.59 6.19
CA CYS A 31 -19.02 27.41 6.84
C CYS A 31 -20.11 26.70 7.64
N LYS A 32 -20.36 25.43 7.32
CA LYS A 32 -21.42 24.66 7.98
C LYS A 32 -21.19 24.39 9.47
N THR A 33 -19.97 24.59 9.97
CA THR A 33 -19.61 24.31 11.36
C THR A 33 -19.70 25.57 12.24
N CYS A 34 -19.19 26.71 11.78
CA CYS A 34 -19.11 27.94 12.58
C CYS A 34 -19.98 29.10 12.08
N GLY A 35 -20.53 29.04 10.87
CA GLY A 35 -21.32 30.14 10.31
C GLY A 35 -20.51 31.30 9.71
N GLU A 36 -19.18 31.22 9.68
CA GLU A 36 -18.31 32.23 9.03
C GLU A 36 -18.13 31.99 7.53
N SER A 37 -17.40 32.86 6.83
CA SER A 37 -17.11 32.70 5.40
C SER A 37 -16.34 31.40 5.08
N ALA A 38 -16.91 30.58 4.20
CA ALA A 38 -16.28 29.36 3.72
C ALA A 38 -15.21 29.67 2.67
N HIS A 39 -14.11 28.92 2.75
CA HIS A 39 -12.96 29.05 1.85
C HIS A 39 -12.79 27.84 0.95
N LEU A 40 -13.47 26.73 1.25
CA LEU A 40 -13.41 25.49 0.48
C LEU A 40 -14.74 24.75 0.57
N VAL A 41 -15.02 23.92 -0.43
CA VAL A 41 -16.18 23.03 -0.47
C VAL A 41 -15.71 21.60 -0.69
N LEU A 42 -15.96 20.72 0.29
CA LEU A 42 -15.71 19.28 0.12
C LEU A 42 -16.91 18.62 -0.55
N ARG A 43 -16.65 17.59 -1.36
CA ARG A 43 -17.68 16.73 -1.98
C ARG A 43 -18.78 17.51 -2.73
N LYS A 44 -18.44 18.69 -3.26
CA LYS A 44 -19.35 19.63 -3.93
C LYS A 44 -20.51 20.17 -3.07
N LYS A 45 -20.57 19.86 -1.75
CA LYS A 45 -21.72 20.17 -0.90
C LYS A 45 -21.38 20.70 0.50
N ASP A 46 -20.16 20.46 0.99
CA ASP A 46 -19.80 20.76 2.37
C ASP A 46 -18.86 21.98 2.44
N PRO A 47 -19.38 23.20 2.60
CA PRO A 47 -18.56 24.39 2.76
C PRO A 47 -17.91 24.46 4.16
N TYR A 48 -16.61 24.77 4.19
CA TYR A 48 -15.85 24.95 5.42
C TYR A 48 -14.96 26.20 5.36
N CYS A 49 -14.78 26.87 6.49
CA CYS A 49 -13.65 27.78 6.69
C CYS A 49 -12.37 26.95 7.00
N LYS A 50 -11.20 27.60 6.90
CA LYS A 50 -9.90 26.93 7.08
C LYS A 50 -9.76 26.26 8.46
N THR A 51 -10.15 26.96 9.52
CA THR A 51 -10.02 26.49 10.91
C THR A 51 -10.92 25.28 11.17
N CYS A 52 -12.21 25.36 10.80
CA CYS A 52 -13.13 24.25 10.97
C CYS A 52 -12.76 23.02 10.11
N PHE A 53 -12.20 23.22 8.91
CA PHE A 53 -11.72 22.12 8.10
C PHE A 53 -10.56 21.38 8.76
N VAL A 54 -9.53 22.11 9.23
CA VAL A 54 -8.39 21.51 9.95
C VAL A 54 -8.86 20.79 11.21
N ALA A 55 -9.74 21.42 12.02
CA ALA A 55 -10.30 20.78 13.21
C ALA A 55 -11.07 19.50 12.88
N ASN A 56 -11.84 19.49 11.78
CA ASN A 56 -12.54 18.31 11.29
C ASN A 56 -11.56 17.20 10.86
N CYS A 57 -10.45 17.53 10.20
CA CYS A 57 -9.39 16.57 9.86
C CYS A 57 -8.75 15.96 11.12
N THR A 58 -8.38 16.79 12.09
CA THR A 58 -7.82 16.32 13.37
C THR A 58 -8.81 15.42 14.12
N HIS A 59 -10.08 15.82 14.20
CA HIS A 59 -11.13 15.00 14.80
C HIS A 59 -11.32 13.67 14.06
N LYS A 60 -11.35 13.69 12.72
CA LYS A 60 -11.47 12.49 11.87
C LYS A 60 -10.34 11.50 12.16
N PHE A 61 -9.09 11.96 12.10
CA PHE A 61 -7.90 11.13 12.40
C PHE A 61 -8.00 10.46 13.78
N ARG A 62 -8.28 11.26 14.81
CA ARG A 62 -8.38 10.78 16.19
C ARG A 62 -9.55 9.81 16.39
N SER A 63 -10.69 10.07 15.74
CA SER A 63 -11.84 9.18 15.78
C SER A 63 -11.52 7.83 15.12
N THR A 64 -10.78 7.82 14.02
CA THR A 64 -10.36 6.58 13.34
C THR A 64 -9.50 5.73 14.27
N LEU A 65 -8.48 6.33 14.90
CA LEU A 65 -7.63 5.63 15.87
C LEU A 65 -8.44 5.13 17.08
N GLY A 66 -9.29 5.99 17.66
CA GLY A 66 -10.07 5.68 18.87
C GLY A 66 -11.14 4.62 18.69
N LYS A 67 -11.79 4.56 17.52
CA LYS A 67 -12.82 3.54 17.21
C LYS A 67 -12.24 2.12 17.17
N SER A 68 -10.98 1.98 16.74
CA SER A 68 -10.33 0.67 16.65
C SER A 68 -10.09 0.03 18.01
N LYS A 69 -9.82 0.83 19.05
CA LYS A 69 -9.37 0.40 20.38
C LYS A 69 -8.14 -0.54 20.36
N LEU A 70 -7.38 -0.55 19.26
CA LEU A 70 -6.23 -1.45 19.09
C LEU A 70 -4.96 -0.90 19.75
N ILE A 71 -4.83 0.42 19.85
CA ILE A 71 -3.64 1.10 20.36
C ILE A 71 -3.79 1.32 21.87
N LYS A 72 -2.82 0.81 22.63
CA LYS A 72 -2.71 0.95 24.07
C LYS A 72 -1.68 2.04 24.43
N PRO A 73 -1.79 2.66 25.61
CA PRO A 73 -0.74 3.52 26.12
C PRO A 73 0.61 2.80 26.16
N ARG A 74 1.69 3.51 25.80
CA ARG A 74 3.08 3.05 25.72
C ARG A 74 3.38 1.98 24.66
N ASP A 75 2.45 1.72 23.74
CA ASP A 75 2.78 0.92 22.57
C ASP A 75 3.86 1.60 21.73
N LYS A 76 4.90 0.85 21.34
CA LYS A 76 5.85 1.30 20.33
C LYS A 76 5.24 1.12 18.94
N VAL A 77 5.12 2.21 18.20
CA VAL A 77 4.49 2.25 16.88
C VAL A 77 5.50 2.69 15.83
N LEU A 78 5.81 1.81 14.89
CA LEU A 78 6.60 2.16 13.72
C LEU A 78 5.70 2.88 12.70
N VAL A 79 6.10 4.03 12.21
CA VAL A 79 5.30 4.86 11.30
C VAL A 79 6.02 4.93 9.96
N ALA A 80 5.46 4.30 8.94
CA ALA A 80 6.01 4.31 7.59
C ALA A 80 5.83 5.70 6.97
N PHE A 81 6.94 6.38 6.70
CA PHE A 81 6.99 7.71 6.13
C PHE A 81 7.61 7.65 4.74
N SER A 82 6.84 8.01 3.71
CA SER A 82 7.31 8.00 2.31
C SER A 82 7.77 9.37 1.80
N GLY A 83 7.59 10.43 2.59
CA GLY A 83 7.78 11.83 2.15
C GLY A 83 6.64 12.38 1.28
N GLY A 84 5.71 11.54 0.82
CA GLY A 84 4.56 11.94 0.01
C GLY A 84 3.48 12.74 0.79
N PRO A 85 2.46 13.27 0.09
CA PRO A 85 1.47 14.16 0.69
C PRO A 85 0.68 13.50 1.83
N SER A 86 0.31 12.22 1.70
CA SER A 86 -0.47 11.51 2.72
C SER A 86 0.34 11.19 3.97
N SER A 87 1.61 10.79 3.81
CA SER A 87 2.49 10.50 4.95
C SER A 87 2.93 11.77 5.67
N ALA A 88 3.13 12.87 4.94
CA ALA A 88 3.35 14.20 5.52
C ALA A 88 2.13 14.73 6.30
N ALA A 89 0.92 14.58 5.75
CA ALA A 89 -0.32 14.93 6.47
C ALA A 89 -0.47 14.10 7.75
N MET A 90 -0.22 12.79 7.68
CA MET A 90 -0.26 11.91 8.84
C MET A 90 0.77 12.31 9.90
N LEU A 91 1.99 12.67 9.48
CA LEU A 91 3.05 13.15 10.38
C LEU A 91 2.61 14.43 11.11
N GLN A 92 2.02 15.40 10.40
CA GLN A 92 1.50 16.61 11.02
C GLN A 92 0.35 16.32 11.99
N LEU A 93 -0.57 15.43 11.63
CA LEU A 93 -1.67 15.00 12.51
C LEU A 93 -1.17 14.28 13.77
N LEU A 94 -0.08 13.51 13.68
CA LEU A 94 0.59 12.93 14.82
C LEU A 94 1.19 14.01 15.72
N ARG A 95 1.95 14.97 15.16
CA ARG A 95 2.50 16.10 15.93
C ARG A 95 1.42 16.85 16.69
N ASP A 96 0.31 17.19 16.02
CA ASP A 96 -0.83 17.86 16.63
C ASP A 96 -1.49 17.00 17.73
N GLY A 97 -1.45 15.66 17.60
CA GLY A 97 -1.97 14.73 18.59
C GLY A 97 -1.10 14.53 19.84
N PHE A 98 0.21 14.82 19.74
CA PHE A 98 1.17 14.74 20.85
C PHE A 98 1.43 16.08 21.54
N SER A 99 1.09 17.20 20.88
CA SER A 99 1.18 18.55 21.42
C SER A 99 0.50 18.70 22.79
N GLU A 100 1.01 19.60 23.62
CA GLU A 100 0.50 19.87 24.97
C GLU A 100 -0.91 20.47 24.95
N ASP A 101 -1.23 21.24 23.91
CA ASP A 101 -2.55 21.86 23.71
C ASP A 101 -3.65 20.85 23.29
N ALA A 102 -3.30 19.58 23.10
CA ALA A 102 -4.26 18.57 22.68
C ALA A 102 -5.16 18.14 23.83
N HIS A 103 -6.48 18.37 23.70
CA HIS A 103 -7.52 17.99 24.67
C HIS A 103 -7.47 16.51 25.13
N LYS A 104 -6.87 15.61 24.33
CA LYS A 104 -6.52 14.24 24.72
C LYS A 104 -5.21 13.84 24.04
N ARG A 105 -4.09 13.83 24.74
CA ARG A 105 -2.80 13.45 24.14
C ARG A 105 -2.80 11.99 23.70
N LEU A 106 -2.14 11.71 22.58
CA LEU A 106 -1.82 10.34 22.19
C LEU A 106 -0.78 9.79 23.16
N LEU A 107 -0.95 8.54 23.60
CA LEU A 107 -0.15 7.94 24.68
C LEU A 107 0.81 6.85 24.21
N PHE A 108 0.95 6.64 22.90
CA PHE A 108 1.88 5.67 22.32
C PHE A 108 3.19 6.35 21.90
N GLU A 109 4.21 5.57 21.57
CA GLU A 109 5.54 6.07 21.21
C GLU A 109 5.78 5.86 19.69
N PRO A 110 5.65 6.91 18.86
CA PRO A 110 5.88 6.79 17.42
C PRO A 110 7.38 6.82 17.11
N SER A 111 7.80 5.97 16.16
CA SER A 111 9.11 6.05 15.52
C SER A 111 8.93 6.02 14.02
N LEU A 112 9.54 6.96 13.31
CA LEU A 112 9.42 7.10 11.87
C LEU A 112 10.42 6.20 11.15
N VAL A 113 10.00 5.62 10.02
CA VAL A 113 10.90 4.93 9.11
C VAL A 113 10.66 5.37 7.68
N TYR A 114 11.73 5.78 7.01
CA TYR A 114 11.75 6.01 5.57
C TYR A 114 12.42 4.84 4.87
N VAL A 115 11.70 4.21 3.94
CA VAL A 115 12.23 3.15 3.09
C VAL A 115 12.83 3.79 1.85
N GLU A 116 14.12 3.58 1.61
CA GLU A 116 14.81 4.11 0.45
C GLU A 116 14.61 3.18 -0.76
N GLU A 117 13.99 3.72 -1.80
CA GLU A 117 13.53 2.97 -2.98
C GLU A 117 14.46 3.14 -4.20
N SER A 118 15.71 3.55 -3.97
CA SER A 118 16.70 3.87 -5.02
C SER A 118 16.95 2.71 -5.99
N SER A 119 16.83 1.46 -5.54
CA SER A 119 16.99 0.27 -6.38
C SER A 119 15.84 0.03 -7.37
N VAL A 120 14.72 0.74 -7.22
CA VAL A 120 13.50 0.58 -8.04
C VAL A 120 13.26 1.81 -8.91
N LEU A 121 13.47 2.99 -8.34
CA LEU A 121 13.25 4.26 -8.98
C LEU A 121 14.57 4.73 -9.56
N ASN A 122 14.79 4.55 -10.87
CA ASN A 122 15.94 5.08 -11.63
C ASN A 122 15.87 6.62 -11.74
N THR A 123 15.77 7.31 -10.60
CA THR A 123 15.69 8.76 -10.54
C THR A 123 17.08 9.28 -10.23
N HIS A 124 17.59 10.21 -11.04
CA HIS A 124 18.86 10.93 -10.77
C HIS A 124 18.87 11.72 -9.45
N ASN A 125 17.76 11.72 -8.68
CA ASN A 125 17.54 12.52 -7.48
C ASN A 125 17.35 11.70 -6.20
N SER A 126 17.69 10.40 -6.18
CA SER A 126 17.45 9.54 -5.00
C SER A 126 18.10 10.08 -3.71
N GLU A 127 19.31 10.64 -3.80
CA GLU A 127 20.00 11.26 -2.65
C GLU A 127 19.30 12.54 -2.16
N VAL A 128 18.81 13.37 -3.09
CA VAL A 128 18.02 14.56 -2.76
C VAL A 128 16.73 14.16 -2.05
N ALA A 129 16.06 13.13 -2.57
CA ALA A 129 14.81 12.62 -2.05
C ALA A 129 14.99 12.02 -0.64
N LEU A 130 16.10 11.33 -0.39
CA LEU A 130 16.49 10.84 0.94
C LEU A 130 16.76 12.00 1.91
N ARG A 131 17.53 13.01 1.47
CA ARG A 131 17.86 14.19 2.29
C ARG A 131 16.62 14.97 2.69
N GLU A 132 15.74 15.27 1.73
CA GLU A 132 14.48 15.97 1.99
C GLU A 132 13.60 15.19 2.97
N SER A 133 13.41 13.89 2.73
CA SER A 133 12.58 13.06 3.60
C SER A 133 13.16 12.95 5.02
N THR A 134 14.49 12.87 5.13
CA THR A 134 15.19 12.86 6.42
C THR A 134 15.03 14.19 7.16
N ASN A 135 15.13 15.32 6.47
CA ASN A 135 14.90 16.65 7.06
C ASN A 135 13.47 16.76 7.61
N LEU A 136 12.47 16.33 6.84
CA LEU A 136 11.06 16.34 7.28
C LEU A 136 10.83 15.48 8.52
N MET A 137 11.44 14.29 8.59
CA MET A 137 11.36 13.44 9.77
C MET A 137 12.07 14.08 10.97
N LYS A 138 13.25 14.67 10.76
CA LYS A 138 14.02 15.33 11.82
C LYS A 138 13.28 16.52 12.42
N GLU A 139 12.65 17.35 11.59
CA GLU A 139 11.85 18.51 12.02
C GLU A 139 10.60 18.12 12.83
N SER A 140 10.16 16.87 12.75
CA SER A 140 9.01 16.38 13.51
C SER A 140 9.29 16.20 15.01
N GLY A 141 10.56 16.02 15.39
CA GLY A 141 10.98 15.73 16.76
C GLY A 141 10.77 14.27 17.21
N PHE A 142 10.25 13.39 16.36
CA PHE A 142 10.16 11.96 16.66
C PHE A 142 11.46 11.22 16.32
N SER A 143 11.71 10.09 16.98
CA SER A 143 12.77 9.16 16.58
C SER A 143 12.53 8.72 15.14
N TYR A 144 13.57 8.78 14.31
CA TYR A 144 13.46 8.45 12.89
C TYR A 144 14.62 7.57 12.43
N TYR A 145 14.34 6.78 11.40
CA TYR A 145 15.26 5.81 10.83
C TYR A 145 15.13 5.75 9.30
N THR A 146 16.20 5.34 8.64
CA THR A 146 16.27 5.10 7.20
C THR A 146 16.65 3.64 6.93
N CYS A 147 16.03 3.03 5.93
CA CYS A 147 16.27 1.63 5.57
C CYS A 147 16.19 1.43 4.05
N PRO A 148 17.23 0.92 3.38
CA PRO A 148 17.15 0.58 1.97
C PRO A 148 16.18 -0.57 1.67
N LEU A 149 15.41 -0.47 0.57
CA LEU A 149 14.39 -1.45 0.20
C LEU A 149 14.95 -2.87 0.02
N HIS A 150 16.17 -2.99 -0.50
CA HIS A 150 16.82 -4.28 -0.76
C HIS A 150 17.18 -5.05 0.52
N MET A 151 17.17 -4.40 1.70
CA MET A 151 17.38 -5.06 3.00
C MET A 151 16.33 -6.10 3.38
N VAL A 152 15.25 -6.21 2.60
CA VAL A 152 14.31 -7.34 2.72
C VAL A 152 15.00 -8.70 2.57
N TYR A 153 16.12 -8.77 1.83
CA TYR A 153 16.88 -9.99 1.55
C TYR A 153 17.96 -10.30 2.59
N SER A 154 18.25 -9.39 3.52
CA SER A 154 19.24 -9.66 4.57
C SER A 154 18.76 -10.82 5.43
N THR A 155 19.59 -11.84 5.65
CA THR A 155 19.28 -13.01 6.51
C THR A 155 19.31 -12.66 7.99
N GLU A 156 20.06 -11.63 8.36
CA GLU A 156 20.23 -11.21 9.75
C GLU A 156 19.04 -10.37 10.25
N ARG A 157 19.01 -10.16 11.57
CA ARG A 157 18.04 -9.25 12.21
C ARG A 157 18.47 -7.82 11.95
N LEU A 158 17.55 -7.02 11.40
CA LEU A 158 17.78 -5.62 11.11
C LEU A 158 17.67 -4.79 12.39
N LYS A 159 18.80 -4.27 12.88
CA LYS A 159 18.82 -3.38 14.03
C LYS A 159 18.76 -1.92 13.60
N LEU A 160 17.86 -1.17 14.21
CA LEU A 160 17.75 0.27 14.02
C LEU A 160 18.69 0.98 14.98
N ASN A 161 19.69 1.66 14.42
CA ASN A 161 20.67 2.36 15.23
C ASN A 161 20.21 3.80 15.49
N ALA A 162 20.10 4.13 16.78
CA ALA A 162 19.63 5.45 17.22
C ALA A 162 20.65 6.57 16.98
N SER A 163 21.95 6.26 16.85
CA SER A 163 22.99 7.28 16.63
C SER A 163 23.18 7.63 15.15
N SER A 164 23.09 6.63 14.26
CA SER A 164 23.23 6.84 12.81
C SER A 164 21.89 7.15 12.12
N HIS A 165 20.76 6.99 12.80
CA HIS A 165 19.41 7.09 12.22
C HIS A 165 19.23 6.23 10.96
N SER A 166 19.94 5.11 10.91
CA SER A 166 19.96 4.16 9.81
C SER A 166 19.89 2.73 10.34
N THR A 167 19.54 1.82 9.45
CA THR A 167 19.63 0.37 9.72
C THR A 167 21.10 -0.04 9.71
N GLU A 168 21.51 -0.89 10.64
CA GLU A 168 22.83 -1.53 10.57
C GLU A 168 22.85 -2.45 9.35
N VAL A 169 23.75 -2.16 8.42
CA VAL A 169 23.82 -2.86 7.14
C VAL A 169 24.93 -3.89 7.20
N THR A 170 24.55 -5.16 7.24
CA THR A 170 25.41 -6.31 6.92
C THR A 170 24.98 -6.85 5.55
N ASP A 171 25.95 -7.23 4.70
CA ASP A 171 25.71 -7.81 3.36
C ASP A 171 24.85 -6.96 2.39
N ALA A 172 25.11 -5.64 2.35
CA ALA A 172 24.38 -4.68 1.50
C ALA A 172 24.40 -5.07 0.02
N GLU A 173 25.58 -5.38 -0.51
CA GLU A 173 25.82 -5.61 -1.93
C GLU A 173 25.13 -6.89 -2.43
N THR A 174 25.21 -7.97 -1.64
CA THR A 174 24.54 -9.23 -1.95
C THR A 174 23.02 -9.06 -1.93
N SER A 175 22.49 -8.36 -0.92
CA SER A 175 21.05 -8.06 -0.82
C SER A 175 20.56 -7.19 -1.99
N GLN A 176 21.36 -6.20 -2.39
CA GLN A 176 21.05 -5.29 -3.49
C GLN A 176 21.05 -6.02 -4.85
N SER A 177 22.05 -6.86 -5.11
CA SER A 177 22.11 -7.66 -6.34
C SER A 177 20.97 -8.67 -6.42
N ALA A 178 20.64 -9.35 -5.33
CA ALA A 178 19.48 -10.27 -5.26
C ALA A 178 18.16 -9.54 -5.54
N PHE A 179 17.94 -8.38 -4.92
CA PHE A 179 16.75 -7.57 -5.17
C PHE A 179 16.66 -7.11 -6.62
N THR A 180 17.76 -6.61 -7.19
CA THR A 180 17.80 -6.08 -8.55
C THR A 180 17.48 -7.18 -9.57
N THR A 181 18.08 -8.36 -9.40
CA THR A 181 17.81 -9.53 -10.24
C THR A 181 16.34 -9.94 -10.16
N ALA A 182 15.78 -10.03 -8.95
CA ALA A 182 14.36 -10.36 -8.75
C ALA A 182 13.42 -9.35 -9.41
N TYR A 183 13.70 -8.06 -9.24
CA TYR A 183 12.88 -6.98 -9.76
C TYR A 183 12.88 -6.93 -11.29
N GLN A 184 14.05 -7.16 -11.91
CA GLN A 184 14.21 -7.16 -13.37
C GLN A 184 13.64 -8.41 -14.05
N ALA A 185 13.53 -9.54 -13.33
CA ALA A 185 12.97 -10.79 -13.85
C ALA A 185 11.51 -10.66 -14.30
N PHE A 186 10.72 -9.77 -13.68
CA PHE A 186 9.33 -9.55 -14.05
C PHE A 186 9.21 -8.85 -15.41
N ARG A 187 8.38 -9.43 -16.29
CA ARG A 187 8.13 -8.91 -17.64
C ARG A 187 7.17 -7.73 -17.66
N THR A 188 6.09 -7.78 -16.89
CA THR A 188 5.05 -6.75 -16.91
C THR A 188 5.24 -5.74 -15.79
N LEU A 189 4.81 -4.49 -16.02
CA LEU A 189 4.84 -3.44 -14.99
C LEU A 189 3.92 -3.76 -13.82
N THR A 190 2.77 -4.40 -14.08
CA THR A 190 1.82 -4.79 -13.04
C THR A 190 2.43 -5.79 -12.05
N ASP A 191 3.24 -6.73 -12.53
CA ASP A 191 3.89 -7.72 -11.68
C ASP A 191 5.02 -7.05 -10.86
N ARG A 192 5.78 -6.15 -11.48
CA ARG A 192 6.78 -5.32 -10.79
C ARG A 192 6.18 -4.48 -9.68
N GLU A 193 5.05 -3.82 -9.92
CA GLU A 193 4.33 -3.06 -8.90
C GLU A 193 3.82 -3.95 -7.76
N SER A 194 3.28 -5.12 -8.09
CA SER A 194 2.79 -6.09 -7.11
C SER A 194 3.93 -6.60 -6.22
N PHE A 195 5.07 -6.93 -6.83
CA PHE A 195 6.28 -7.34 -6.14
C PHE A 195 6.85 -6.21 -5.26
N TYR A 196 6.90 -4.98 -5.77
CA TYR A 196 7.34 -3.81 -5.01
C TYR A 196 6.48 -3.55 -3.76
N LYS A 197 5.14 -3.57 -3.90
CA LYS A 197 4.21 -3.38 -2.76
C LYS A 197 4.40 -4.47 -1.70
N LEU A 198 4.56 -5.71 -2.13
CA LEU A 198 4.81 -6.85 -1.25
C LEU A 198 6.14 -6.72 -0.51
N THR A 199 7.19 -6.27 -1.20
CA THR A 199 8.53 -6.09 -0.63
C THR A 199 8.56 -4.99 0.42
N ILE A 200 7.94 -3.83 0.15
CA ILE A 200 7.80 -2.75 1.15
C ILE A 200 7.08 -3.28 2.39
N ARG A 201 5.95 -3.97 2.21
CA ARG A 201 5.20 -4.54 3.33
C ARG A 201 6.08 -5.46 4.17
N ARG A 202 6.80 -6.38 3.53
CA ARG A 202 7.66 -7.36 4.22
C ARG A 202 8.78 -6.68 4.98
N LEU A 203 9.43 -5.70 4.37
CA LEU A 203 10.49 -4.95 5.03
C LEU A 203 9.97 -4.22 6.27
N LEU A 204 8.81 -3.58 6.19
CA LEU A 204 8.19 -2.91 7.34
C LEU A 204 7.85 -3.89 8.48
N LEU A 205 7.34 -5.08 8.14
CA LEU A 205 7.08 -6.12 9.13
C LEU A 205 8.37 -6.64 9.77
N LYS A 206 9.40 -6.91 8.97
CA LYS A 206 10.71 -7.38 9.45
C LYS A 206 11.34 -6.36 10.40
N LEU A 207 11.38 -5.08 10.00
CA LEU A 207 11.88 -3.99 10.84
C LEU A 207 11.11 -3.85 12.15
N ALA A 208 9.79 -4.01 12.09
CA ALA A 208 8.95 -3.95 13.28
C ALA A 208 9.27 -5.10 14.26
N LYS A 209 9.36 -6.34 13.77
CA LYS A 209 9.68 -7.53 14.58
C LYS A 209 11.06 -7.43 15.22
N ASP A 210 12.08 -7.15 14.42
CA ASP A 210 13.48 -7.15 14.88
C ASP A 210 13.76 -6.11 15.96
N ASN A 211 12.98 -5.03 16.00
CA ASN A 211 13.14 -3.90 16.92
C ASN A 211 12.03 -3.81 17.99
N GLY A 212 11.14 -4.81 18.07
CA GLY A 212 10.10 -4.91 19.10
C GLY A 212 8.96 -3.90 18.96
N PHE A 213 8.64 -3.45 17.75
CA PHE A 213 7.44 -2.67 17.46
C PHE A 213 6.24 -3.60 17.29
N VAL A 214 5.18 -3.34 18.04
CA VAL A 214 3.95 -4.17 18.00
C VAL A 214 3.03 -3.76 16.85
N LYS A 215 3.15 -2.51 16.40
CA LYS A 215 2.24 -1.90 15.43
C LYS A 215 3.00 -1.09 14.40
N VAL A 216 2.50 -1.13 13.17
CA VAL A 216 3.02 -0.33 12.06
C VAL A 216 1.89 0.54 11.49
N PHE A 217 2.11 1.84 11.32
CA PHE A 217 1.18 2.75 10.66
C PHE A 217 1.59 2.98 9.20
N THR A 218 0.63 2.86 8.29
CA THR A 218 0.77 3.26 6.89
C THR A 218 -0.16 4.42 6.54
N ALA A 219 0.27 5.27 5.61
CA ALA A 219 -0.43 6.50 5.24
C ALA A 219 -1.41 6.33 4.06
N GLU A 220 -1.97 5.13 3.87
CA GLU A 220 -2.87 4.85 2.75
C GLU A 220 -4.21 5.59 2.92
N THR A 221 -4.60 6.36 1.91
CA THR A 221 -5.86 7.11 1.89
C THR A 221 -7.01 6.22 1.41
N GLY A 222 -8.26 6.59 1.72
CA GLY A 222 -9.44 5.88 1.24
C GLY A 222 -9.53 5.83 -0.30
N THR A 223 -9.04 6.87 -0.98
CA THR A 223 -8.92 6.89 -2.45
C THR A 223 -7.94 5.82 -2.95
N LEU A 224 -6.75 5.73 -2.33
CA LEU A 224 -5.78 4.69 -2.67
C LEU A 224 -6.30 3.30 -2.35
N LEU A 225 -6.95 3.12 -1.20
CA LEU A 225 -7.52 1.83 -0.80
C LEU A 225 -8.64 1.37 -1.73
N ALA A 226 -9.48 2.28 -2.23
CA ALA A 226 -10.49 1.93 -3.23
C ALA A 226 -9.86 1.48 -4.56
N ALA A 227 -8.81 2.16 -5.02
CA ALA A 227 -8.07 1.76 -6.21
C ALA A 227 -7.37 0.40 -6.01
N THR A 228 -6.70 0.20 -4.87
CA THR A 228 -6.05 -1.06 -4.50
C THR A 228 -7.07 -2.20 -4.37
N LEU A 229 -8.28 -1.94 -3.84
CA LEU A 229 -9.36 -2.93 -3.78
C LEU A 229 -9.77 -3.42 -5.17
N LEU A 230 -9.96 -2.52 -6.13
CA LEU A 230 -10.32 -2.91 -7.49
C LEU A 230 -9.16 -3.60 -8.21
N SER A 231 -7.93 -3.13 -7.99
CA SER A 231 -6.71 -3.73 -8.53
C SER A 231 -6.50 -5.16 -8.03
N THR A 232 -6.70 -5.39 -6.72
CA THR A 232 -6.58 -6.72 -6.11
C THR A 232 -7.63 -7.68 -6.63
N ILE A 233 -8.87 -7.24 -6.82
CA ILE A 233 -9.92 -8.06 -7.46
C ILE A 233 -9.52 -8.42 -8.90
N ALA A 234 -9.05 -7.44 -9.68
CA ALA A 234 -8.61 -7.66 -11.07
C ALA A 234 -7.42 -8.64 -11.17
N LEU A 235 -6.54 -8.66 -10.16
CA LEU A 235 -5.40 -9.58 -10.07
C LEU A 235 -5.75 -10.96 -9.47
N GLY A 236 -7.02 -11.21 -9.15
CA GLY A 236 -7.45 -12.47 -8.54
C GLY A 236 -7.02 -12.62 -7.07
N ARG A 237 -6.72 -11.52 -6.37
CA ARG A 237 -6.32 -11.47 -4.94
C ARG A 237 -7.52 -11.39 -3.98
N GLY A 238 -8.58 -12.14 -4.29
CA GLY A 238 -9.85 -12.07 -3.55
C GLY A 238 -9.74 -12.49 -2.08
N ALA A 239 -8.88 -13.47 -1.77
CA ALA A 239 -8.68 -13.94 -0.40
C ALA A 239 -8.00 -12.92 0.51
N GLN A 240 -7.22 -11.98 -0.07
CA GLN A 240 -6.49 -10.95 0.67
C GLN A 240 -7.26 -9.64 0.83
N LEU A 241 -8.43 -9.54 0.20
CA LEU A 241 -9.18 -8.29 0.02
C LEU A 241 -9.44 -7.56 1.34
N ARG A 242 -9.89 -8.29 2.37
CA ARG A 242 -10.16 -7.73 3.70
C ARG A 242 -8.90 -7.13 4.34
N ALA A 243 -7.78 -7.84 4.27
CA ALA A 243 -6.53 -7.41 4.88
C ALA A 243 -5.93 -6.18 4.16
N GLU A 244 -6.12 -6.08 2.84
CA GLU A 244 -5.57 -4.97 2.05
C GLU A 244 -6.44 -3.70 2.09
N ALA A 245 -7.76 -3.82 2.13
CA ALA A 245 -8.67 -2.66 2.19
C ALA A 245 -9.11 -2.27 3.61
N GLY A 246 -8.93 -3.18 4.58
CA GLY A 246 -9.30 -3.01 5.97
C GLY A 246 -8.52 -1.92 6.70
N PHE A 247 -9.04 -1.47 7.84
CA PHE A 247 -8.26 -0.60 8.74
C PHE A 247 -7.05 -1.32 9.35
N LEU A 248 -7.24 -2.61 9.64
CA LEU A 248 -6.26 -3.52 10.23
C LEU A 248 -5.89 -4.58 9.20
N ASP A 249 -4.61 -4.90 9.18
CA ASP A 249 -4.04 -6.06 8.52
C ASP A 249 -3.32 -6.92 9.58
N ASP A 250 -3.93 -8.06 9.87
CA ASP A 250 -3.57 -9.02 10.92
C ASP A 250 -3.02 -10.33 10.36
N ARG A 251 -2.50 -10.30 9.12
CA ARG A 251 -1.89 -11.47 8.47
C ARG A 251 -0.61 -11.95 9.16
N ASP A 252 0.10 -11.03 9.82
CA ASP A 252 1.27 -11.37 10.61
C ASP A 252 0.87 -11.63 12.09
N PRO A 253 1.34 -12.71 12.73
CA PRO A 253 0.93 -13.07 14.07
C PRO A 253 1.50 -12.15 15.17
N GLU A 254 2.60 -11.45 14.91
CA GLU A 254 3.32 -10.65 15.92
C GLU A 254 3.07 -9.15 15.77
N VAL A 255 2.97 -8.67 14.52
CA VAL A 255 2.91 -7.24 14.21
C VAL A 255 1.62 -6.87 13.48
N LEU A 256 0.92 -5.85 13.98
CA LEU A 256 -0.32 -5.35 13.38
C LEU A 256 -0.07 -4.13 12.49
N LEU A 257 -0.53 -4.19 11.24
CA LEU A 257 -0.48 -3.07 10.30
C LEU A 257 -1.80 -2.28 10.34
N LEU A 258 -1.71 -0.98 10.60
CA LEU A 258 -2.84 -0.09 10.78
C LEU A 258 -2.82 1.06 9.76
N ARG A 259 -4.00 1.51 9.33
CA ARG A 259 -4.17 2.54 8.29
C ARG A 259 -4.93 3.76 8.81
N PRO A 260 -4.30 4.66 9.60
CA PRO A 260 -4.96 5.83 10.18
C PRO A 260 -5.58 6.79 9.17
N MET A 261 -5.00 6.87 7.96
CA MET A 261 -5.42 7.79 6.90
C MET A 261 -6.59 7.26 6.04
N ARG A 262 -7.13 6.08 6.36
CA ARG A 262 -8.20 5.40 5.59
C ARG A 262 -9.44 6.25 5.31
N GLU A 263 -9.85 7.11 6.25
CA GLU A 263 -11.05 7.95 6.11
C GLU A 263 -10.79 9.26 5.34
N PHE A 264 -9.56 9.50 4.90
CA PHE A 264 -9.19 10.68 4.13
C PHE A 264 -9.21 10.37 2.63
N THR A 265 -9.71 11.31 1.85
CA THR A 265 -9.56 11.30 0.38
C THR A 265 -8.28 12.03 -0.03
N SER A 266 -7.74 11.73 -1.21
CA SER A 266 -6.55 12.43 -1.73
C SER A 266 -6.75 13.95 -1.83
N LYS A 267 -7.97 14.41 -2.18
CA LYS A 267 -8.33 15.83 -2.22
C LYS A 267 -8.29 16.48 -0.83
N GLU A 268 -8.82 15.81 0.19
CA GLU A 268 -8.77 16.31 1.58
C GLU A 268 -7.33 16.41 2.10
N VAL A 269 -6.48 15.43 1.78
CA VAL A 269 -5.05 15.45 2.13
C VAL A 269 -4.34 16.64 1.47
N ALA A 270 -4.58 16.87 0.19
CA ALA A 270 -3.99 18.00 -0.54
C ALA A 270 -4.41 19.34 0.08
N LEU A 271 -5.71 19.53 0.33
CA LEU A 271 -6.23 20.74 0.98
C LEU A 271 -5.67 20.92 2.40
N PHE A 272 -5.55 19.83 3.17
CA PHE A 272 -4.99 19.87 4.52
C PHE A 272 -3.53 20.34 4.49
N ASN A 273 -2.72 19.78 3.60
CA ASN A 273 -1.31 20.17 3.47
C ASN A 273 -1.16 21.64 3.06
N VAL A 274 -1.99 22.12 2.12
CA VAL A 274 -1.99 23.54 1.71
C VAL A 274 -2.37 24.45 2.87
N HIS A 275 -3.43 24.14 3.62
CA HIS A 275 -3.90 25.01 4.71
C HIS A 275 -3.01 25.01 5.94
N ARG A 276 -2.26 23.93 6.17
CA ARG A 276 -1.30 23.81 7.27
C ARG A 276 0.13 24.09 6.85
N SER A 277 0.36 24.47 5.58
CA SER A 277 1.68 24.66 4.98
C SER A 277 2.62 23.49 5.28
N VAL A 278 2.10 22.25 5.19
CA VAL A 278 2.88 21.04 5.47
C VAL A 278 3.80 20.80 4.30
N PRO A 279 5.13 20.78 4.51
CA PRO A 279 6.06 20.44 3.45
C PRO A 279 5.96 18.95 3.13
N PHE A 280 5.89 18.62 1.85
CA PHE A 280 5.88 17.25 1.33
C PHE A 280 6.62 17.19 0.00
N ARG A 281 7.12 16.01 -0.35
CA ARG A 281 7.73 15.76 -1.65
C ARG A 281 6.72 15.19 -2.64
N VAL A 282 6.96 15.41 -3.93
CA VAL A 282 6.25 14.67 -4.97
C VAL A 282 6.76 13.23 -4.98
N GLN A 283 5.91 12.29 -4.56
CA GLN A 283 6.28 10.88 -4.52
C GLN A 283 6.24 10.27 -5.93
N THR A 284 7.35 9.69 -6.35
CA THR A 284 7.42 8.83 -7.53
C THR A 284 7.12 7.38 -7.14
N GLN A 285 6.39 6.70 -8.00
CA GLN A 285 6.09 5.27 -7.96
C GLN A 285 6.60 4.65 -9.27
N PRO A 286 6.74 3.31 -9.36
CA PRO A 286 7.21 2.65 -10.56
C PRO A 286 6.45 3.02 -11.85
N SER A 287 5.18 3.39 -11.74
CA SER A 287 4.34 3.82 -12.88
C SER A 287 4.08 5.33 -12.96
N THR A 288 4.78 6.14 -12.16
CA THR A 288 4.66 7.60 -12.26
C THR A 288 5.08 8.07 -13.65
N ALA A 289 4.31 9.03 -14.20
CA ALA A 289 4.47 9.60 -15.55
C ALA A 289 4.25 8.64 -16.74
N LEU A 290 3.82 7.40 -16.51
CA LEU A 290 3.41 6.49 -17.60
C LEU A 290 1.97 6.70 -18.05
N GLU A 291 1.56 6.08 -19.15
CA GLU A 291 0.17 6.12 -19.61
C GLU A 291 -0.81 5.48 -18.62
N ALA A 292 -2.08 5.85 -18.68
CA ALA A 292 -3.14 5.30 -17.84
C ALA A 292 -3.24 3.76 -17.91
N ARG A 293 -2.93 3.19 -19.07
CA ARG A 293 -3.04 1.76 -19.37
C ARG A 293 -1.76 0.96 -19.08
N ALA A 294 -0.70 1.63 -18.60
CA ALA A 294 0.60 1.00 -18.38
C ALA A 294 0.59 -0.11 -17.32
N SER A 295 -0.27 0.01 -16.31
CA SER A 295 -0.46 -1.02 -15.27
C SER A 295 -1.90 -1.11 -14.81
N ILE A 296 -2.29 -2.27 -14.27
CA ILE A 296 -3.63 -2.43 -13.68
C ILE A 296 -3.83 -1.45 -12.53
N SER A 297 -2.81 -1.22 -11.68
CA SER A 297 -2.90 -0.29 -10.56
C SER A 297 -3.19 1.15 -11.03
N ARG A 298 -2.58 1.57 -12.14
CA ARG A 298 -2.77 2.92 -12.70
C ARG A 298 -4.11 3.06 -13.40
N LEU A 299 -4.54 2.04 -14.14
CA LEU A 299 -5.85 1.99 -14.78
C LEU A 299 -6.97 2.09 -13.73
N THR A 300 -6.89 1.30 -12.66
CA THR A 300 -7.87 1.34 -11.57
C THR A 300 -7.83 2.66 -10.80
N GLY A 301 -6.64 3.25 -10.61
CA GLY A 301 -6.49 4.55 -9.97
C GLY A 301 -7.20 5.66 -10.76
N ASN A 302 -6.96 5.71 -12.08
CA ASN A 302 -7.61 6.67 -12.96
C ASN A 302 -9.12 6.46 -13.04
N PHE A 303 -9.58 5.21 -13.09
CA PHE A 303 -11.00 4.87 -13.04
C PHE A 303 -11.67 5.37 -11.76
N VAL A 304 -11.06 5.12 -10.59
CA VAL A 304 -11.59 5.57 -9.29
C VAL A 304 -11.60 7.11 -9.20
N ASN A 305 -10.55 7.77 -9.69
CA ASN A 305 -10.49 9.23 -9.70
C ASN A 305 -11.58 9.82 -10.61
N GLY A 306 -11.79 9.27 -11.80
CA GLY A 306 -12.88 9.67 -12.70
C GLY A 306 -14.26 9.48 -12.07
N LEU A 307 -14.52 8.32 -11.45
CA LEU A 307 -15.78 8.07 -10.75
C LEU A 307 -16.04 9.06 -9.60
N GLN A 308 -14.99 9.54 -8.94
CA GLN A 308 -15.12 10.46 -7.81
C GLN A 308 -15.58 11.87 -8.25
N GLU A 309 -15.33 12.26 -9.50
CA GLU A 309 -15.76 13.57 -10.03
C GLU A 309 -17.28 13.66 -10.11
N ASP A 310 -17.92 12.63 -10.66
CA ASP A 310 -19.38 12.58 -10.79
C ASP A 310 -20.05 12.14 -9.49
N PHE A 311 -19.41 11.22 -8.75
CA PHE A 311 -19.99 10.58 -7.57
C PHE A 311 -19.05 10.63 -6.35
N PRO A 312 -19.06 11.73 -5.57
CA PRO A 312 -18.16 11.92 -4.43
C PRO A 312 -18.24 10.85 -3.33
N ALA A 313 -19.35 10.12 -3.24
CA ALA A 313 -19.55 9.06 -2.25
C ALA A 313 -18.93 7.71 -2.64
N THR A 314 -18.64 7.50 -3.93
CA THR A 314 -18.28 6.19 -4.51
C THR A 314 -17.04 5.59 -3.88
N VAL A 315 -15.96 6.37 -3.74
CA VAL A 315 -14.71 5.92 -3.09
C VAL A 315 -14.99 5.28 -1.74
N SER A 316 -15.81 5.97 -0.94
CA SER A 316 -16.13 5.56 0.42
C SER A 316 -17.08 4.35 0.49
N THR A 317 -17.91 4.15 -0.52
CA THR A 317 -18.75 2.95 -0.66
C THR A 317 -17.91 1.76 -1.07
N VAL A 318 -17.00 1.91 -2.04
CA VAL A 318 -16.15 0.84 -2.57
C VAL A 318 -15.32 0.19 -1.45
N TRP A 319 -14.52 0.97 -0.73
CA TRP A 319 -13.66 0.38 0.30
C TRP A 319 -14.44 -0.13 1.52
N ARG A 320 -15.60 0.48 1.89
CA ARG A 320 -16.45 -0.03 2.97
C ARG A 320 -17.13 -1.35 2.60
N THR A 321 -17.48 -1.53 1.34
CA THR A 321 -17.95 -2.83 0.82
C THR A 321 -16.83 -3.85 0.91
N GLY A 322 -15.60 -3.48 0.55
CA GLY A 322 -14.41 -4.31 0.77
C GLY A 322 -14.25 -4.79 2.22
N ASP A 323 -14.51 -3.94 3.21
CA ASP A 323 -14.46 -4.28 4.64
C ASP A 323 -15.51 -5.33 5.05
N LYS A 324 -16.66 -5.33 4.38
CA LYS A 324 -17.76 -6.27 4.61
C LYS A 324 -17.55 -7.60 3.90
N ILE A 325 -16.73 -7.63 2.85
CA ILE A 325 -16.35 -8.86 2.16
C ILE A 325 -15.34 -9.58 3.06
N GLY A 326 -15.88 -10.41 3.96
CA GLY A 326 -15.09 -11.28 4.81
C GLY A 326 -14.68 -12.56 4.07
N SER A 327 -13.41 -12.93 4.18
CA SER A 327 -13.00 -14.31 3.90
C SER A 327 -13.66 -15.25 4.93
N ARG A 328 -14.10 -16.43 4.50
CA ARG A 328 -14.54 -17.47 5.43
C ARG A 328 -13.42 -17.73 6.44
N PRO A 329 -13.70 -17.80 7.76
CA PRO A 329 -12.68 -18.17 8.72
C PRO A 329 -12.23 -19.61 8.41
N CYS A 330 -10.95 -19.78 8.08
CA CYS A 330 -10.33 -21.11 8.03
C CYS A 330 -10.40 -21.73 9.43
N ALA A 331 -10.74 -23.02 9.50
CA ALA A 331 -10.72 -23.76 10.74
C ALA A 331 -9.32 -23.65 11.37
N ARG A 332 -9.25 -23.14 12.61
CA ARG A 332 -8.00 -23.04 13.37
C ARG A 332 -7.41 -24.45 13.53
N GLY A 333 -6.31 -24.77 12.86
CA GLY A 333 -5.71 -26.11 13.03
C GLY A 333 -4.46 -26.48 12.22
N ALA A 334 -4.14 -25.86 11.09
CA ALA A 334 -2.92 -26.20 10.34
C ALA A 334 -2.31 -24.95 9.68
N SER A 335 -0.99 -24.95 9.46
CA SER A 335 -0.19 -23.89 8.87
C SER A 335 -0.58 -23.59 7.41
N ASN A 336 -1.77 -23.02 7.19
CA ASN A 336 -2.34 -22.72 5.87
C ASN A 336 -2.16 -21.24 5.51
N THR A 337 -0.96 -20.69 5.73
CA THR A 337 -0.62 -19.31 5.35
C THR A 337 0.36 -19.30 4.18
N CYS A 338 0.15 -18.37 3.25
CA CYS A 338 1.00 -18.17 2.10
C CYS A 338 2.39 -17.69 2.56
N ARG A 339 3.45 -18.40 2.18
CA ARG A 339 4.83 -18.04 2.52
C ARG A 339 5.25 -16.68 2.00
N LEU A 340 4.57 -16.15 0.99
CA LEU A 340 4.90 -14.86 0.37
C LEU A 340 4.11 -13.69 0.99
N CYS A 341 2.78 -13.75 1.03
CA CYS A 341 1.94 -12.63 1.51
C CYS A 341 1.33 -12.84 2.91
N LEU A 342 1.64 -13.96 3.57
CA LEU A 342 1.12 -14.37 4.89
C LEU A 342 -0.41 -14.46 4.97
N SER A 343 -1.09 -14.47 3.82
CA SER A 343 -2.55 -14.58 3.77
C SER A 343 -2.98 -16.05 3.81
N SER A 344 -4.23 -16.32 4.20
CA SER A 344 -4.79 -17.66 4.15
C SER A 344 -4.69 -18.25 2.73
N LEU A 345 -4.29 -19.52 2.63
CA LEU A 345 -4.26 -20.25 1.37
C LEU A 345 -5.69 -20.46 0.85
N ASP A 346 -5.93 -20.04 -0.39
CA ASP A 346 -7.17 -20.26 -1.15
C ASP A 346 -7.07 -21.45 -2.12
N THR A 347 -5.90 -22.10 -2.14
CA THR A 347 -5.54 -23.27 -2.94
C THR A 347 -5.64 -24.58 -2.18
N VAL A 348 -5.90 -24.53 -0.87
CA VAL A 348 -6.05 -25.70 0.01
C VAL A 348 -7.52 -25.86 0.38
N ASP A 349 -8.00 -27.11 0.46
CA ASP A 349 -9.41 -27.46 0.73
C ASP A 349 -10.42 -26.76 -0.22
N VAL A 350 -10.05 -26.75 -1.51
CA VAL A 350 -10.79 -26.07 -2.57
C VAL A 350 -12.14 -26.76 -2.78
N ALA A 351 -13.23 -26.01 -2.59
CA ALA A 351 -14.57 -26.54 -2.89
C ALA A 351 -14.68 -26.92 -4.38
N PRO A 352 -15.37 -28.03 -4.72
CA PRO A 352 -15.41 -28.58 -6.08
C PRO A 352 -16.00 -27.62 -7.12
N CYS A 353 -16.74 -26.58 -6.70
CA CYS A 353 -17.29 -25.54 -7.58
C CYS A 353 -16.71 -24.14 -7.29
N SER A 354 -15.47 -24.06 -6.81
CA SER A 354 -14.80 -22.78 -6.59
C SER A 354 -14.16 -22.23 -7.88
N ALA A 355 -13.86 -20.92 -7.87
CA ALA A 355 -13.13 -20.28 -8.97
C ALA A 355 -11.73 -20.89 -9.18
N VAL A 356 -11.06 -21.31 -8.09
CA VAL A 356 -9.73 -21.94 -8.17
C VAL A 356 -9.81 -23.31 -8.84
N ALA A 357 -10.81 -24.14 -8.49
CA ALA A 357 -11.03 -25.43 -9.14
C ALA A 357 -11.35 -25.28 -10.64
N ALA A 358 -12.17 -24.29 -11.00
CA ALA A 358 -12.48 -24.01 -12.41
C ALA A 358 -11.24 -23.57 -13.22
N LEU A 359 -10.35 -22.78 -12.61
CA LEU A 359 -9.09 -22.36 -13.23
C LEU A 359 -8.09 -23.51 -13.36
N GLN A 360 -7.99 -24.37 -12.33
CA GLN A 360 -7.18 -25.60 -12.39
C GLN A 360 -7.66 -26.51 -13.52
N LEU A 361 -8.97 -26.77 -13.59
CA LEU A 361 -9.57 -27.56 -14.67
C LEU A 361 -9.25 -26.96 -16.06
N THR A 362 -9.42 -25.64 -16.21
CA THR A 362 -9.10 -24.96 -17.47
C THR A 362 -7.63 -25.15 -17.84
N ARG A 363 -6.73 -25.03 -16.87
CA ARG A 363 -5.28 -25.22 -17.07
C ARG A 363 -4.95 -26.65 -17.47
N ASP A 364 -5.58 -27.64 -16.84
CA ASP A 364 -5.37 -29.05 -17.13
C ASP A 364 -5.89 -29.39 -18.54
N VAL A 365 -7.07 -28.90 -18.92
CA VAL A 365 -7.61 -29.06 -20.28
C VAL A 365 -6.71 -28.39 -21.32
N SER A 366 -6.21 -27.18 -21.07
CA SER A 366 -5.28 -26.50 -21.99
C SER A 366 -3.96 -27.27 -22.15
N ARG A 367 -3.45 -27.92 -21.10
CA ARG A 367 -2.25 -28.76 -21.19
C ARG A 367 -2.48 -30.02 -22.01
N LEU A 368 -3.63 -30.67 -21.83
CA LEU A 368 -4.02 -31.86 -22.60
C LEU A 368 -4.19 -31.58 -24.10
N GLN A 369 -4.45 -30.34 -24.52
CA GLN A 369 -4.51 -29.97 -25.94
C GLN A 369 -3.13 -29.76 -26.58
N VAL A 370 -2.07 -29.55 -25.78
CA VAL A 370 -0.71 -29.28 -26.25
C VAL A 370 0.15 -30.55 -26.28
N GLU A 371 -0.15 -31.52 -25.42
CA GLU A 371 0.57 -32.79 -25.33
C GLU A 371 -0.31 -33.94 -25.85
N ASN A 372 0.06 -34.52 -26.99
CA ASN A 372 -0.46 -35.83 -27.39
C ASN A 372 -0.05 -36.87 -26.32
N ALA A 373 -1.01 -37.19 -25.44
CA ALA A 373 -1.29 -38.43 -24.71
C ALA A 373 -0.22 -39.26 -23.98
N GLU A 374 1.10 -39.06 -24.11
CA GLU A 374 2.08 -40.02 -23.53
C GLU A 374 3.00 -39.50 -22.42
N THR A 375 3.06 -38.18 -22.16
CA THR A 375 3.96 -37.60 -21.13
C THR A 375 3.27 -36.95 -19.94
N ALA A 376 1.94 -37.10 -19.80
CA ALA A 376 1.16 -36.41 -18.76
C ALA A 376 1.40 -36.90 -17.31
N SER A 377 2.01 -38.09 -17.12
CA SER A 377 2.10 -38.71 -15.79
C SER A 377 3.29 -38.24 -14.93
N GLU A 378 4.36 -37.70 -15.50
CA GLU A 378 5.56 -37.37 -14.73
C GLU A 378 5.60 -35.93 -14.20
N ILE A 379 4.90 -34.99 -14.84
CA ILE A 379 4.91 -33.56 -14.45
C ILE A 379 3.83 -33.21 -13.40
N ALA A 380 2.76 -34.02 -13.29
CA ALA A 380 1.71 -33.84 -12.28
C ALA A 380 2.22 -33.97 -10.83
N ARG A 381 3.39 -34.59 -10.61
CA ARG A 381 4.00 -34.72 -9.28
C ARG A 381 4.77 -33.47 -8.82
N GLY A 382 5.11 -32.53 -9.72
CA GLY A 382 5.87 -31.32 -9.38
C GLY A 382 5.02 -30.10 -9.00
N SER A 383 3.74 -30.04 -9.41
CA SER A 383 2.85 -28.91 -9.12
C SER A 383 2.14 -28.97 -7.77
N GLY A 384 2.14 -30.13 -7.11
CA GLY A 384 1.51 -30.32 -5.80
C GLY A 384 2.17 -29.49 -4.70
N ASP A 385 3.49 -29.36 -4.70
CA ASP A 385 4.25 -28.76 -3.61
C ASP A 385 4.08 -27.23 -3.53
N VAL A 386 4.10 -26.53 -4.67
CA VAL A 386 3.96 -25.06 -4.73
C VAL A 386 2.56 -24.60 -4.33
N SER A 387 1.53 -25.40 -4.62
CA SER A 387 0.13 -25.08 -4.31
C SER A 387 -0.18 -25.09 -2.81
N LEU A 388 0.64 -25.81 -2.03
CA LEU A 388 0.55 -25.89 -0.57
C LEU A 388 1.30 -24.74 0.12
N LEU A 389 2.16 -24.01 -0.59
CA LEU A 389 3.02 -22.97 -0.03
C LEU A 389 2.55 -21.54 -0.34
N PHE A 390 1.87 -21.35 -1.48
CA PHE A 390 1.47 -20.02 -1.95
C PHE A 390 -0.02 -19.95 -2.27
N CYS A 391 -0.64 -18.81 -1.99
CA CYS A 391 -1.98 -18.50 -2.48
C CYS A 391 -1.96 -18.33 -4.01
N TYR A 392 -3.11 -18.43 -4.66
CA TYR A 392 -3.26 -18.37 -6.11
C TYR A 392 -2.50 -17.18 -6.74
N ALA A 393 -2.70 -15.98 -6.19
CA ALA A 393 -2.08 -14.78 -6.73
C ALA A 393 -0.57 -14.67 -6.48
N CYS A 394 -0.06 -15.29 -5.41
CA CYS A 394 1.38 -15.38 -5.17
C CYS A 394 2.00 -16.45 -6.07
N GLN A 395 1.30 -17.55 -6.34
CA GLN A 395 1.72 -18.55 -7.31
C GLN A 395 1.82 -17.95 -8.72
N ALA A 396 0.84 -17.15 -9.14
CA ALA A 396 0.88 -16.43 -10.42
C ALA A 396 2.10 -15.49 -10.51
N LEU A 397 2.35 -14.72 -9.45
CA LEU A 397 3.51 -13.82 -9.36
C LEU A 397 4.83 -14.59 -9.43
N VAL A 398 4.96 -15.70 -8.68
CA VAL A 398 6.17 -16.55 -8.68
C VAL A 398 6.41 -17.20 -10.03
N THR A 399 5.33 -17.59 -10.74
CA THR A 399 5.44 -18.18 -12.08
C THR A 399 5.94 -17.18 -13.12
N GLN A 400 5.69 -15.88 -12.92
CA GLN A 400 6.08 -14.81 -13.84
C GLN A 400 7.44 -14.19 -13.53
N GLY A 401 7.96 -14.41 -12.31
CA GLY A 401 9.26 -13.91 -11.85
C GLY A 401 10.32 -15.01 -11.75
N ASP A 402 11.48 -14.65 -11.20
CA ASP A 402 12.53 -15.61 -10.87
C ASP A 402 12.18 -16.36 -9.58
N SER A 403 11.93 -17.66 -9.68
CA SER A 403 11.56 -18.52 -8.56
C SER A 403 12.64 -18.58 -7.48
N THR A 404 13.92 -18.46 -7.86
CA THR A 404 15.05 -18.57 -6.92
C THR A 404 15.21 -17.32 -6.06
N ALA A 405 15.05 -16.14 -6.67
CA ALA A 405 15.07 -14.89 -5.93
C ALA A 405 13.83 -14.75 -5.02
N LEU A 406 12.67 -15.25 -5.48
CA LEU A 406 11.45 -15.24 -4.67
C LEU A 406 11.47 -16.28 -3.54
N SER A 407 12.16 -17.42 -3.70
CA SER A 407 12.35 -18.40 -2.62
C SER A 407 13.27 -17.85 -1.54
N LEU A 408 14.34 -17.14 -1.91
CA LEU A 408 15.22 -16.44 -0.96
C LEU A 408 14.44 -15.48 -0.06
N LEU A 409 13.49 -14.72 -0.62
CA LEU A 409 12.60 -13.88 0.20
C LEU A 409 11.77 -14.68 1.20
N CYS A 410 11.37 -15.90 0.86
CA CYS A 410 10.59 -16.76 1.76
C CYS A 410 11.46 -17.36 2.87
N ASP A 411 12.68 -17.77 2.55
CA ASP A 411 13.60 -18.45 3.47
C ASP A 411 14.26 -17.48 4.46
N VAL A 412 14.61 -16.27 4.00
CA VAL A 412 15.21 -15.19 4.82
C VAL A 412 14.33 -14.75 5.99
N THR A 413 13.01 -14.95 5.87
CA THR A 413 12.05 -14.50 6.89
C THR A 413 11.83 -15.48 8.05
N GLY A 414 12.55 -16.61 8.09
CA GLY A 414 12.64 -17.46 9.29
C GLY A 414 11.28 -17.91 9.84
N MET A 415 10.38 -18.39 8.98
CA MET A 415 9.13 -19.02 9.41
C MET A 415 9.27 -20.54 9.30
N SER A 416 10.02 -21.13 10.22
CA SER A 416 9.97 -22.57 10.55
C SER A 416 8.88 -22.83 11.57
#